data_AF-A0A7C6BA97-F1
#
_entry.id   AF-A0A7C6BA97-F1
#
_cell.length_a   1.000
_cell.length_b   1.000
_cell.length_c   1.000
_cell.angle_alpha   90.00
_cell.angle_beta   90.00
_cell.angle_gamma   90.00
#
_symmetry.space_group_name_H-M   'P 1'
#
loop_
_entity.id
_entity.type
_entity.pdbx_description
1 polymer ?
#
loop_
_entity_poly.entity_id
_entity_poly.type
_entity_poly.pdbx_seq_one_letter_code
_entity_poly.pdbx_strand_id
1 'polypeptide(L)'
;MSYKEQLKHEIEALVEKHPQQSDILNILHKVYLQALDESKKTGHSLSSMTYEILEALEEHHLEDAFALIPTIIYESAKERIEKEEKKLEQGRLKLIDIIELETLHLLESLETFHDYAQDNANNNFQQSLSKTKTGILERVNTFELMLEKYQAPSS
;
A
#
# COMPACT_ATOMS: atom_id res chain seq x y z
N MET A 1 -1.00 17.24 -23.65
CA MET A 1 -1.64 16.65 -24.85
C MET A 1 -2.88 15.94 -24.33
N SER A 2 -4.06 16.14 -24.93
CA SER A 2 -5.30 15.52 -24.45
C SER A 2 -5.28 14.00 -24.70
N TYR A 3 -6.03 13.23 -23.91
CA TYR A 3 -6.07 11.76 -24.05
C TYR A 3 -6.71 11.35 -25.36
N LYS A 4 -7.66 12.15 -25.83
CA LYS A 4 -8.25 12.05 -27.17
C LYS A 4 -7.18 12.05 -28.26
N GLU A 5 -6.31 13.06 -28.26
CA GLU A 5 -5.27 13.21 -29.29
C GLU A 5 -4.17 12.15 -29.17
N GLN A 6 -3.84 11.72 -27.95
CA GLN A 6 -2.92 10.60 -27.75
C GLN A 6 -3.48 9.30 -28.32
N LEU A 7 -4.76 8.99 -28.01
CA LEU A 7 -5.39 7.75 -28.47
C LEU A 7 -5.49 7.71 -29.99
N LYS A 8 -5.93 8.83 -30.61
CA LYS A 8 -5.97 8.97 -32.07
C LYS A 8 -4.62 8.69 -32.72
N HIS A 9 -3.57 9.38 -32.26
CA HIS A 9 -2.23 9.20 -32.80
C HIS A 9 -1.74 7.74 -32.67
N GLU A 10 -2.01 7.07 -31.53
CA GLU A 10 -1.63 5.67 -31.35
C GLU A 10 -2.45 4.71 -32.24
N ILE A 11 -3.74 4.98 -32.46
CA ILE A 11 -4.62 4.19 -33.36
C ILE A 11 -4.26 4.41 -34.83
N GLU A 12 -4.05 5.65 -35.27
CA GLU A 12 -3.69 5.99 -36.65
C GLU A 12 -2.35 5.36 -37.07
N ALA A 13 -1.38 5.32 -36.15
CA ALA A 13 -0.09 4.65 -36.36
C ALA A 13 -0.21 3.12 -36.54
N LEU A 14 -1.35 2.52 -36.17
CA LEU A 14 -1.66 1.11 -36.37
C LEU A 14 -2.45 0.83 -37.65
N VAL A 15 -3.29 1.78 -38.10
CA VAL A 15 -4.10 1.64 -39.32
C VAL A 15 -3.23 1.43 -40.56
N GLU A 16 -2.02 1.98 -40.61
CA GLU A 16 -1.03 1.72 -41.68
C GLU A 16 -0.54 0.25 -41.75
N LYS A 17 -0.83 -0.59 -40.74
CA LYS A 17 -0.25 -1.95 -40.61
C LYS A 17 -1.26 -3.12 -40.68
N HIS A 18 -2.55 -2.86 -40.93
CA HIS A 18 -3.65 -3.84 -40.77
C HIS A 18 -3.76 -4.38 -39.34
N PRO A 19 -4.24 -3.56 -38.39
CA PRO A 19 -4.20 -3.90 -36.97
C PRO A 19 -5.17 -5.03 -36.63
N GLN A 20 -4.74 -5.94 -35.76
CA GLN A 20 -5.65 -6.88 -35.12
C GLN A 20 -6.42 -6.16 -34.02
N GLN A 21 -7.64 -6.62 -33.73
CA GLN A 21 -8.45 -6.06 -32.65
C GLN A 21 -7.68 -6.00 -31.32
N SER A 22 -6.83 -7.00 -31.04
CA SER A 22 -5.92 -7.05 -29.88
C SER A 22 -4.94 -5.88 -29.74
N ASP A 23 -4.51 -5.28 -30.84
CA ASP A 23 -3.55 -4.16 -30.80
C ASP A 23 -4.22 -2.88 -30.32
N ILE A 24 -5.46 -2.66 -30.76
CA ILE A 24 -6.33 -1.57 -30.31
C ILE A 24 -6.66 -1.74 -28.82
N LEU A 25 -6.92 -2.98 -28.37
CA LEU A 25 -7.15 -3.29 -26.95
C LEU A 25 -5.96 -2.87 -26.08
N ASN A 26 -4.74 -3.22 -26.51
CA ASN A 26 -3.53 -2.92 -25.75
C ASN A 26 -3.26 -1.41 -25.64
N ILE A 27 -3.55 -0.66 -26.70
CA ILE A 27 -3.44 0.81 -26.68
C ILE A 27 -4.49 1.41 -25.77
N LEU A 28 -5.75 1.02 -25.90
CA LEU A 28 -6.83 1.52 -25.04
C LEU A 28 -6.49 1.27 -23.57
N HIS A 29 -6.05 0.05 -23.24
CA HIS A 29 -5.62 -0.31 -21.90
C HIS A 29 -4.49 0.60 -21.39
N LYS A 30 -3.45 0.82 -22.21
CA LYS A 30 -2.32 1.69 -21.88
C LYS A 30 -2.73 3.15 -21.67
N VAL A 31 -3.48 3.74 -22.59
CA VAL A 31 -3.92 5.14 -22.53
C VAL A 31 -4.85 5.37 -21.35
N TYR A 32 -5.79 4.44 -21.11
CA TYR A 32 -6.73 4.57 -20.00
C TYR A 32 -6.04 4.41 -18.62
N LEU A 33 -5.05 3.51 -18.49
CA LEU A 33 -4.24 3.42 -17.28
C LEU A 33 -3.45 4.71 -16.99
N GLN A 34 -2.90 5.34 -18.03
CA GLN A 34 -2.21 6.63 -17.89
C GLN A 34 -3.18 7.72 -17.41
N ALA A 35 -4.38 7.79 -17.99
CA ALA A 35 -5.43 8.72 -17.55
C ALA A 35 -5.82 8.50 -16.09
N LEU A 36 -5.99 7.24 -15.66
CA LEU A 36 -6.30 6.89 -14.27
C LEU A 36 -5.20 7.38 -13.31
N ASP A 37 -3.93 7.22 -13.67
CA ASP A 37 -2.81 7.65 -12.83
C ASP A 37 -2.62 9.15 -12.79
N GLU A 38 -2.86 9.85 -13.90
CA GLU A 38 -2.78 11.30 -13.93
C GLU A 38 -3.94 11.94 -13.16
N SER A 39 -5.18 11.44 -13.30
CA SER A 39 -6.34 11.88 -12.52
C SER A 39 -6.05 11.86 -11.01
N LYS A 40 -5.38 10.81 -10.51
CA LYS A 40 -4.96 10.70 -9.10
C LYS A 40 -3.92 11.76 -8.69
N LYS A 41 -3.03 12.15 -9.59
CA LYS A 41 -1.94 13.10 -9.30
C LYS A 41 -2.38 14.56 -9.40
N THR A 42 -3.22 14.88 -10.38
CA THR A 42 -3.59 16.25 -10.73
C THR A 42 -4.96 16.65 -10.19
N GLY A 43 -5.80 15.70 -9.77
CA GLY A 43 -7.17 15.94 -9.34
C GLY A 43 -8.14 16.22 -10.50
N HIS A 44 -7.70 16.04 -11.75
CA HIS A 44 -8.56 16.15 -12.92
C HIS A 44 -9.65 15.07 -12.90
N SER A 45 -10.85 15.44 -13.36
CA SER A 45 -11.99 14.53 -13.33
C SER A 45 -11.80 13.33 -14.26
N LEU A 46 -11.87 12.13 -13.68
CA LEU A 46 -11.86 10.87 -14.43
C LEU A 46 -13.00 10.79 -15.45
N SER A 47 -14.15 11.41 -15.16
CA SER A 47 -15.26 11.48 -16.12
C SER A 47 -14.86 12.22 -17.39
N SER A 48 -14.16 13.35 -17.27
CA SER A 48 -13.69 14.13 -18.41
C SER A 48 -12.72 13.34 -19.29
N MET A 49 -11.77 12.64 -18.67
CA MET A 49 -10.80 11.81 -19.40
C MET A 49 -11.47 10.60 -20.07
N THR A 50 -12.48 10.02 -19.41
CA THR A 50 -13.27 8.92 -19.98
C THR A 50 -14.05 9.40 -21.20
N TYR A 51 -14.66 10.59 -21.15
CA TYR A 51 -15.33 11.19 -22.30
C TYR A 51 -14.35 11.42 -23.47
N GLU A 52 -13.16 11.97 -23.22
CA GLU A 52 -12.15 12.17 -24.26
C GLU A 52 -11.74 10.86 -24.96
N ILE A 53 -11.62 9.78 -24.18
CA ILE A 53 -11.26 8.46 -24.71
C ILE A 53 -12.42 7.86 -25.51
N LEU A 54 -13.66 7.99 -25.03
CA LEU A 54 -14.85 7.54 -25.74
C LEU A 54 -15.03 8.28 -27.08
N GLU A 55 -14.84 9.61 -27.08
CA GLU A 55 -14.90 10.42 -28.30
C GLU A 55 -13.85 9.97 -29.34
N ALA A 56 -12.63 9.66 -28.91
CA ALA A 56 -11.60 9.17 -29.82
C ALA A 56 -11.96 7.79 -30.42
N LEU A 57 -12.52 6.89 -29.64
CA LEU A 57 -12.98 5.58 -30.12
C LEU A 57 -14.16 5.70 -31.10
N GLU A 58 -15.11 6.60 -30.82
CA GLU A 58 -16.24 6.89 -31.72
C GLU A 58 -15.78 7.46 -33.07
N GLU A 59 -14.83 8.41 -33.05
CA GLU A 59 -14.27 9.00 -34.28
C GLU A 59 -13.53 7.99 -35.17
N HIS A 60 -13.13 6.84 -34.62
CA HIS A 60 -12.48 5.74 -35.35
C HIS A 60 -13.38 4.52 -35.58
N HIS A 61 -14.68 4.58 -35.25
CA HIS A 61 -15.64 3.48 -35.39
C HIS A 61 -15.25 2.21 -34.60
N LEU A 62 -14.81 2.40 -33.36
CA LEU A 62 -14.38 1.34 -32.42
C LEU A 62 -15.29 1.26 -31.19
N GLU A 63 -16.61 1.39 -31.40
CA GLU A 63 -17.60 1.42 -30.31
C GLU A 63 -17.71 0.08 -29.57
N ASP A 64 -17.31 -1.02 -30.21
CA ASP A 64 -17.18 -2.33 -29.59
C ASP A 64 -16.18 -2.32 -28.42
N ALA A 65 -15.18 -1.43 -28.47
CA ALA A 65 -14.19 -1.28 -27.43
C ALA A 65 -14.72 -0.60 -26.14
N PHE A 66 -15.91 0.03 -26.19
CA PHE A 66 -16.51 0.66 -25.01
C PHE A 66 -16.75 -0.33 -23.86
N ALA A 67 -17.12 -1.56 -24.21
CA ALA A 67 -17.42 -2.62 -23.24
C ALA A 67 -16.20 -3.02 -22.38
N LEU A 68 -14.99 -2.62 -22.78
CA LEU A 68 -13.75 -3.01 -22.13
C LEU A 68 -13.29 -2.02 -21.08
N ILE A 69 -13.73 -0.77 -21.16
CA ILE A 69 -13.37 0.28 -20.21
C ILE A 69 -13.69 -0.16 -18.76
N PRO A 70 -14.88 -0.71 -18.45
CA PRO A 70 -15.15 -1.25 -17.12
C PRO A 70 -14.19 -2.36 -16.69
N THR A 71 -13.80 -3.25 -17.61
CA THR A 71 -12.84 -4.34 -17.35
C THR A 71 -11.45 -3.79 -17.02
N ILE A 72 -10.97 -2.79 -17.78
CA ILE A 72 -9.69 -2.12 -17.53
C ILE A 72 -9.69 -1.48 -16.13
N ILE A 73 -10.77 -0.78 -15.78
CA ILE A 73 -10.92 -0.17 -14.44
C ILE A 73 -10.90 -1.24 -13.35
N TYR A 74 -11.65 -2.32 -13.52
CA TYR A 74 -11.75 -3.40 -12.56
C TYR A 74 -10.40 -4.08 -12.31
N GLU A 75 -9.71 -4.53 -13.35
CA GLU A 75 -8.41 -5.21 -13.21
C GLU A 75 -7.35 -4.27 -12.60
N SER A 76 -7.32 -3.01 -13.04
CA SER A 76 -6.42 -2.00 -12.43
C SER A 76 -6.71 -1.78 -10.94
N ALA A 77 -7.98 -1.70 -10.56
CA ALA A 77 -8.39 -1.54 -9.18
C ALA A 77 -8.02 -2.76 -8.34
N LYS A 78 -8.26 -3.96 -8.87
CA LYS A 78 -7.92 -5.23 -8.22
C LYS A 78 -6.42 -5.34 -7.95
N GLU A 79 -5.57 -5.14 -8.95
CA GLU A 79 -4.11 -5.16 -8.78
C GLU A 79 -3.64 -4.15 -7.74
N ARG A 80 -4.24 -2.95 -7.75
CA ARG A 80 -3.91 -1.90 -6.79
C ARG A 80 -4.32 -2.30 -5.37
N ILE A 81 -5.52 -2.83 -5.19
CA ILE A 81 -6.01 -3.32 -3.89
C ILE A 81 -5.06 -4.40 -3.36
N GLU A 82 -4.76 -5.42 -4.16
CA GLU A 82 -3.84 -6.50 -3.77
C GLU A 82 -2.45 -5.98 -3.38
N LYS A 83 -1.94 -4.96 -4.08
CA LYS A 83 -0.64 -4.34 -3.77
C LYS A 83 -0.68 -3.56 -2.44
N GLU A 84 -1.73 -2.78 -2.21
CA GLU A 84 -1.86 -2.03 -0.97
C GLU A 84 -2.12 -2.95 0.24
N GLU A 85 -2.89 -4.04 0.07
CA GLU A 85 -3.06 -5.09 1.07
C GLU A 85 -1.71 -5.72 1.46
N LYS A 86 -0.86 -6.07 0.48
CA LYS A 86 0.49 -6.59 0.76
C LYS A 86 1.35 -5.60 1.54
N LYS A 87 1.28 -4.30 1.23
CA LYS A 87 2.04 -3.27 1.96
C LYS A 87 1.54 -3.12 3.40
N LEU A 88 0.22 -3.13 3.60
CA LEU A 88 -0.38 -3.10 4.94
C LEU A 88 0.07 -4.30 5.76
N GLU A 89 0.08 -5.49 5.17
CA GLU A 89 0.54 -6.71 5.83
C GLU A 89 2.04 -6.64 6.19
N GLN A 90 2.88 -6.20 5.26
CA GLN A 90 4.31 -5.99 5.54
C GLN A 90 4.55 -4.94 6.63
N GLY A 91 3.75 -3.86 6.63
CA GLY A 91 3.80 -2.85 7.69
C GLY A 91 3.41 -3.41 9.05
N ARG A 92 2.38 -4.27 9.09
CA ARG A 92 1.91 -4.99 10.28
C ARG A 92 3.00 -5.91 10.84
N LEU A 93 3.62 -6.73 9.98
CA LEU A 93 4.70 -7.64 10.38
C LEU A 93 5.91 -6.88 10.95
N LYS A 94 6.33 -5.79 10.29
CA LYS A 94 7.43 -4.95 10.80
C LYS A 94 7.11 -4.34 12.16
N LEU A 95 5.85 -3.94 12.39
CA LEU A 95 5.43 -3.40 13.68
C LEU A 95 5.49 -4.48 14.77
N ILE A 96 5.06 -5.71 14.47
CA ILE A 96 5.20 -6.86 15.38
C ILE A 96 6.67 -7.07 15.76
N ASP A 97 7.57 -7.15 14.77
CA ASP A 97 9.02 -7.34 15.01
C ASP A 97 9.60 -6.25 15.93
N ILE A 98 9.21 -4.99 15.73
CA ILE A 98 9.67 -3.86 16.57
C ILE A 98 9.15 -4.00 18.00
N ILE A 99 7.87 -4.37 18.18
CA ILE A 99 7.30 -4.51 19.51
C ILE A 99 7.97 -5.68 20.27
N GLU A 100 8.25 -6.80 19.59
CA GLU A 100 8.98 -7.93 20.18
C GLU A 100 10.40 -7.52 20.60
N LEU A 101 11.12 -6.79 19.74
CA LEU A 101 12.47 -6.30 20.03
C LEU A 101 12.51 -5.35 21.23
N GLU A 102 11.62 -4.36 21.27
CA GLU A 102 11.58 -3.40 22.39
C GLU A 102 11.13 -4.06 23.70
N THR A 103 10.27 -5.07 23.63
CA THR A 103 9.91 -5.90 24.79
C THR A 103 11.12 -6.63 25.34
N LEU A 104 11.92 -7.26 24.47
CA LEU A 104 13.15 -7.94 24.85
C LEU A 104 14.16 -6.97 25.48
N HIS A 105 14.40 -5.81 24.86
CA HIS A 105 15.31 -4.80 25.40
C HIS A 105 14.92 -4.34 26.81
N LEU A 106 13.61 -4.15 27.07
CA LEU A 106 13.11 -3.79 28.40
C LEU A 106 13.40 -4.87 29.44
N LEU A 107 13.22 -6.15 29.08
CA LEU A 107 13.48 -7.29 29.94
C LEU A 107 14.99 -7.46 30.22
N GLU A 108 15.83 -7.40 29.18
CA GLU A 108 17.30 -7.49 29.32
C GLU A 108 17.87 -6.32 30.14
N SER A 109 17.32 -5.11 29.96
CA SER A 109 17.69 -3.94 30.77
C SER A 109 17.36 -4.16 32.25
N LEU A 110 16.20 -4.75 32.55
CA LEU A 110 15.80 -5.07 33.91
C LEU A 110 16.73 -6.12 34.55
N GLU A 111 17.09 -7.16 33.81
CA GLU A 111 18.07 -8.17 34.25
C GLU A 111 19.42 -7.53 34.55
N THR A 112 19.93 -6.70 33.64
CA THR A 112 21.18 -5.95 33.81
C THR A 112 21.16 -5.06 35.06
N PHE A 113 20.05 -4.34 35.30
CA PHE A 113 19.91 -3.53 36.52
C PHE A 113 19.85 -4.39 37.79
N HIS A 114 19.26 -5.59 37.70
CA HIS A 114 19.21 -6.52 38.82
C HIS A 114 20.60 -7.04 39.18
N ASP A 115 21.36 -7.51 38.20
CA ASP A 115 22.72 -8.01 38.37
C ASP A 115 23.63 -6.93 38.98
N TYR A 116 23.58 -5.71 38.42
CA TYR A 116 24.33 -4.59 38.97
C TYR A 116 23.96 -4.28 40.44
N ALA A 117 22.67 -4.37 40.80
CA ALA A 117 22.22 -4.14 42.17
C ALA A 117 22.69 -5.21 43.15
N GLN A 118 22.84 -6.46 42.69
CA GLN A 118 23.38 -7.56 43.48
C GLN A 118 24.89 -7.37 43.69
N ASP A 119 25.63 -7.07 42.62
CA ASP A 119 27.09 -6.93 42.65
C ASP A 119 27.58 -5.77 43.52
N ASN A 120 26.80 -4.69 43.61
CA ASN A 120 27.24 -3.45 44.26
C ASN A 120 26.62 -3.22 45.66
N ALA A 121 25.76 -4.12 46.16
CA ALA A 121 25.14 -4.06 47.50
C ALA A 121 24.57 -2.68 47.90
N ASN A 122 24.09 -1.90 46.93
CA ASN A 122 23.64 -0.53 47.15
C ASN A 122 22.15 -0.48 47.51
N ASN A 123 21.84 -0.38 48.81
CA ASN A 123 20.47 -0.43 49.35
C ASN A 123 19.51 0.60 48.72
N ASN A 124 19.97 1.82 48.42
CA ASN A 124 19.13 2.85 47.80
C ASN A 124 18.82 2.51 46.34
N PHE A 125 19.78 1.90 45.64
CA PHE A 125 19.61 1.43 44.27
C PHE A 125 18.66 0.23 44.23
N GLN A 126 18.79 -0.73 45.15
CA GLN A 126 17.87 -1.88 45.28
C GLN A 126 16.41 -1.45 45.56
N GLN A 127 16.19 -0.44 46.41
CA GLN A 127 14.84 0.11 46.64
C GLN A 127 14.28 0.80 45.39
N SER A 128 15.11 1.52 44.65
CA SER A 128 14.72 2.19 43.40
C SER A 128 14.43 1.18 42.28
N LEU A 129 15.17 0.06 42.26
CA LEU A 129 15.00 -1.04 41.31
C LEU A 129 13.61 -1.67 41.39
N SER A 130 13.02 -1.79 42.59
CA SER A 130 11.65 -2.32 42.72
C SER A 130 10.62 -1.47 41.98
N LYS A 131 10.75 -0.13 42.00
CA LYS A 131 9.84 0.77 41.26
C LYS A 131 10.09 0.72 39.77
N THR A 132 11.37 0.68 39.37
CA THR A 132 11.78 0.52 37.96
C THR A 132 11.25 -0.80 37.39
N LYS A 133 11.33 -1.89 38.14
CA LYS A 133 10.78 -3.21 37.76
C LYS A 133 9.27 -3.12 37.48
N THR A 134 8.49 -2.55 38.39
CA THR A 134 7.04 -2.40 38.18
C THR A 134 6.76 -1.58 36.91
N GLY A 135 7.43 -0.45 36.73
CA GLY A 135 7.22 0.39 35.56
C GLY A 135 7.67 -0.25 34.23
N ILE A 136 8.68 -1.12 34.24
CA ILE A 136 9.08 -1.90 33.07
C ILE A 136 8.03 -2.96 32.74
N LEU A 137 7.55 -3.71 33.74
CA LEU A 137 6.53 -4.75 33.54
C LEU A 137 5.20 -4.19 33.02
N GLU A 138 4.79 -3.00 33.47
CA GLU A 138 3.61 -2.31 32.94
C GLU A 138 3.75 -1.98 31.44
N ARG A 139 4.96 -1.59 31.00
CA ARG A 139 5.26 -1.29 29.60
C ARG A 139 5.34 -2.55 28.74
N VAL A 140 5.94 -3.62 29.26
CA VAL A 140 5.93 -4.95 28.63
C VAL A 140 4.50 -5.42 28.42
N ASN A 141 3.65 -5.38 29.45
CA ASN A 141 2.24 -5.76 29.33
C ASN A 141 1.50 -4.89 28.30
N THR A 142 1.84 -3.60 28.18
CA THR A 142 1.27 -2.72 27.14
C THR A 142 1.68 -3.19 25.73
N PHE A 143 2.95 -3.59 25.55
CA PHE A 143 3.45 -4.14 24.29
C PHE A 143 2.87 -5.51 23.95
N GLU A 144 2.68 -6.39 24.93
CA GLU A 144 2.01 -7.69 24.74
C GLU A 144 0.56 -7.51 24.26
N LEU A 145 -0.20 -6.58 24.86
CA LEU A 145 -1.55 -6.24 24.41
C LEU A 145 -1.57 -5.66 22.98
N MET A 146 -0.53 -4.91 22.59
CA MET A 146 -0.38 -4.45 21.22
C MET A 146 -0.09 -5.62 20.26
N LEU A 147 0.77 -6.57 20.63
CA LEU A 147 1.07 -7.74 19.83
C LEU A 147 -0.18 -8.59 19.56
N GLU A 148 -0.98 -8.87 20.59
CA GLU A 148 -2.24 -9.61 20.45
C GLU A 148 -3.18 -8.96 19.43
N LYS A 149 -3.26 -7.62 19.47
CA LYS A 149 -4.07 -6.85 18.52
C LYS A 149 -3.58 -6.96 17.08
N TYR A 150 -2.26 -6.97 16.85
CA TYR A 150 -1.69 -6.99 15.50
C TYR A 150 -1.53 -8.40 14.92
N GLN A 151 -1.43 -9.42 15.77
CA GLN A 151 -1.35 -10.83 15.38
C GLN A 151 -2.73 -11.44 15.06
N ALA A 152 -3.82 -10.89 15.59
CA ALA A 152 -5.16 -11.34 15.24
C ALA A 152 -5.41 -11.15 13.72
N PRO A 153 -5.95 -12.17 13.02
CA PRO A 153 -6.37 -12.00 11.64
C PRO A 153 -7.46 -10.94 11.58
N SER A 154 -7.37 -10.01 10.62
CA SER A 154 -8.40 -9.02 10.35
C SER A 154 -9.71 -9.74 10.00
N SER A 155 -10.61 -9.88 10.97
CA SER A 155 -11.98 -10.40 10.82
C SER A 155 -12.88 -9.43 10.09
#